data_AF-A0A4Q4VSR1-F1
#
_entry.id   AF-A0A4Q4VSR1-F1
#
_cell.length_a   1.000
_cell.length_b   1.000
_cell.length_c   1.000
_cell.angle_alpha   90.00
_cell.angle_beta   90.00
_cell.angle_gamma   90.00
#
_symmetry.space_group_name_H-M   'P 1'
#
loop_
_entity.id
_entity.type
_entity.pdbx_description
1 polymer ?
#
loop_
_entity_poly.entity_id
_entity_poly.type
_entity_poly.pdbx_seq_one_letter_code
_entity_poly.pdbx_strand_id
1 'polypeptide(L)'
;MGTVDCLRSKESEMSWSSLVTGAFFDWAMKMGIFRFRPRFQNPLIAMLEHADETKNQYVSESSFNVGHKGIPDVVEKVDSQKWTVKYVTSEEVIANGKRRLAAGDFAGIIDLTRDGAFGKQVLGDSRPYGLWDDKLGLPKKDIEQAVRDVL
;
A
#
# COMPACT_ATOMS: atom_id res chain seq x y z
N MET A 1 2.30 7.18 -23.95
CA MET A 1 0.90 7.58 -23.67
C MET A 1 0.41 6.62 -22.61
N GLY A 2 0.20 7.11 -21.37
CA GLY A 2 -0.19 6.25 -20.26
C GLY A 2 -1.63 5.78 -20.39
N THR A 3 -2.01 4.72 -19.67
CA THR A 3 -3.38 4.20 -19.64
C THR A 3 -4.40 5.29 -19.31
N VAL A 4 -4.06 6.22 -18.40
CA VAL A 4 -4.97 7.30 -18.00
C VAL A 4 -5.10 8.39 -19.07
N ASP A 5 -4.06 8.65 -19.86
CA ASP A 5 -4.17 9.60 -20.98
C ASP A 5 -5.16 9.10 -22.04
N CYS A 6 -5.21 7.77 -22.25
CA CYS A 6 -6.21 7.14 -23.10
C CYS A 6 -7.62 7.28 -22.50
N LEU A 7 -7.80 7.03 -21.21
CA LEU A 7 -9.09 7.16 -20.53
C LEU A 7 -9.62 8.60 -20.58
N ARG A 8 -8.74 9.59 -20.33
CA ARG A 8 -9.08 11.02 -20.42
C ARG A 8 -9.57 11.41 -21.81
N SER A 9 -8.98 10.86 -22.86
CA SER A 9 -9.40 11.15 -24.24
C SER A 9 -10.81 10.63 -24.57
N LYS A 10 -11.37 9.73 -23.74
CA LYS A 10 -12.67 9.08 -23.96
C LYS A 10 -13.74 9.47 -22.93
N GLU A 11 -13.52 10.53 -22.17
CA GLU A 11 -14.46 10.98 -21.13
C GLU A 11 -15.83 11.42 -21.68
N SER A 12 -15.92 11.76 -22.97
CA SER A 12 -17.19 12.04 -23.65
C SER A 12 -18.03 10.78 -23.92
N GLU A 13 -17.41 9.60 -23.90
CA GLU A 13 -18.06 8.31 -24.23
C GLU A 13 -18.19 7.39 -23.01
N MET A 14 -17.30 7.52 -22.02
CA MET A 14 -17.33 6.72 -20.80
C MET A 14 -16.87 7.50 -19.57
N SER A 15 -17.42 7.15 -18.42
CA SER A 15 -16.86 7.52 -17.12
C SER A 15 -15.84 6.47 -16.66
N TRP A 16 -14.73 6.90 -16.07
CA TRP A 16 -13.70 6.01 -15.52
C TRP A 16 -13.35 6.39 -14.09
N SER A 17 -12.99 5.42 -13.24
CA SER A 17 -12.45 5.72 -11.90
C SER A 17 -11.21 4.85 -11.68
N SER A 18 -10.10 5.45 -11.26
CA SER A 18 -8.86 4.73 -11.01
C SER A 18 -8.67 4.51 -9.51
N LEU A 19 -8.88 3.26 -9.05
CA LEU A 19 -8.63 2.88 -7.66
C LEU A 19 -7.13 2.61 -7.43
N VAL A 20 -6.51 3.41 -6.58
CA VAL A 20 -5.14 3.18 -6.11
C VAL A 20 -5.22 2.45 -4.77
N THR A 21 -5.32 1.13 -4.82
CA THR A 21 -5.13 0.30 -3.63
C THR A 21 -3.65 0.28 -3.28
N GLY A 22 -3.27 0.64 -2.06
CA GLY A 22 -1.90 0.47 -1.58
C GLY A 22 -1.43 -1.00 -1.63
N ALA A 23 -0.25 -1.28 -1.09
CA ALA A 23 0.35 -2.62 -1.14
C ALA A 23 -0.60 -3.75 -0.63
N PHE A 24 -0.70 -4.83 -1.40
CA PHE A 24 -1.48 -6.04 -1.07
C PHE A 24 -0.86 -6.78 0.14
N PHE A 25 -1.62 -6.85 1.23
CA PHE A 25 -1.16 -7.23 2.57
C PHE A 25 -0.77 -8.69 2.78
N ASP A 26 -1.66 -9.60 2.40
CA ASP A 26 -1.52 -11.05 2.58
C ASP A 26 -0.32 -11.59 1.80
N TRP A 27 -0.07 -11.03 0.62
CA TRP A 27 1.11 -11.31 -0.16
C TRP A 27 2.37 -10.64 0.42
N ALA A 28 2.31 -9.37 0.84
CA ALA A 28 3.45 -8.67 1.43
C ALA A 28 3.97 -9.34 2.73
N MET A 29 3.06 -9.84 3.58
CA MET A 29 3.41 -10.61 4.79
C MET A 29 4.16 -11.90 4.47
N LYS A 30 3.70 -12.67 3.47
CA LYS A 30 4.38 -13.89 3.02
C LYS A 30 5.76 -13.62 2.41
N MET A 31 5.94 -12.45 1.78
CA MET A 31 7.17 -12.08 1.07
C MET A 31 8.16 -11.27 1.91
N GLY A 32 7.88 -11.01 3.19
CA GLY A 32 8.76 -10.22 4.07
C GLY A 32 8.89 -8.73 3.68
N ILE A 33 7.94 -8.21 2.88
CA ILE A 33 7.84 -6.77 2.56
C ILE A 33 7.08 -6.10 3.71
N PHE A 34 7.81 -5.55 4.68
CA PHE A 34 7.19 -5.00 5.89
C PHE A 34 6.50 -3.64 5.64
N ARG A 35 5.16 -3.62 5.53
CA ARG A 35 4.22 -2.56 5.98
C ARG A 35 2.76 -3.06 5.90
N PHE A 36 1.95 -2.70 6.91
CA PHE A 36 0.68 -3.35 7.33
C PHE A 36 -0.59 -2.85 6.60
N ARG A 37 -1.54 -3.75 6.22
CA ARG A 37 -2.90 -3.41 5.70
C ARG A 37 -3.96 -4.57 5.80
N PRO A 38 -4.62 -4.92 6.92
CA PRO A 38 -5.81 -5.80 6.89
C PRO A 38 -6.96 -5.25 6.03
N ARG A 39 -7.71 -6.18 5.43
CA ARG A 39 -8.82 -5.94 4.50
C ARG A 39 -10.15 -6.24 5.17
N PHE A 40 -10.93 -5.21 5.52
CA PHE A 40 -12.34 -5.36 5.90
C PHE A 40 -13.17 -4.14 5.46
N GLN A 41 -13.45 -4.13 4.16
CA GLN A 41 -14.48 -3.46 3.34
C GLN A 41 -13.86 -3.24 1.95
N ASN A 42 -14.63 -3.48 0.89
CA ASN A 42 -14.10 -3.41 -0.47
C ASN A 42 -14.22 -1.97 -0.98
N PRO A 43 -13.14 -1.18 -1.07
CA PRO A 43 -13.19 0.17 -1.63
C PRO A 43 -13.80 0.22 -3.03
N LEU A 44 -13.73 -0.89 -3.76
CA LEU A 44 -14.41 -1.03 -5.04
C LEU A 44 -15.94 -0.87 -4.89
N ILE A 45 -16.55 -1.47 -3.87
CA ILE A 45 -18.00 -1.36 -3.63
C ILE A 45 -18.35 0.08 -3.26
N ALA A 46 -17.59 0.69 -2.33
CA ALA A 46 -17.82 2.08 -1.95
C ALA A 46 -17.67 3.04 -3.14
N MET A 47 -16.67 2.83 -4.01
CA MET A 47 -16.54 3.62 -5.24
C MET A 47 -17.73 3.47 -6.18
N LEU A 48 -18.31 2.26 -6.27
CA LEU A 48 -19.48 2.00 -7.10
C LEU A 48 -20.75 2.63 -6.51
N GLU A 49 -20.90 2.63 -5.18
CA GLU A 49 -22.00 3.34 -4.49
C GLU A 49 -21.88 4.86 -4.64
N HIS A 50 -20.66 5.38 -4.71
CA HIS A 50 -20.33 6.79 -4.94
C HIS A 50 -19.85 7.06 -6.38
N ALA A 51 -20.41 6.37 -7.38
CA ALA A 51 -19.93 6.43 -8.77
C ALA A 51 -19.92 7.86 -9.34
N ASP A 52 -20.90 8.69 -8.99
CA ASP A 52 -20.97 10.08 -9.44
C ASP A 52 -19.87 10.97 -8.86
N GLU A 53 -19.44 10.68 -7.63
CA GLU A 53 -18.38 11.42 -6.95
C GLU A 53 -17.00 10.97 -7.40
N THR A 54 -16.86 9.70 -7.76
CA THR A 54 -15.57 9.09 -8.11
C THR A 54 -15.25 9.14 -9.61
N LYS A 55 -16.20 9.52 -10.46
CA LYS A 55 -16.01 9.55 -11.91
C LYS A 55 -14.91 10.52 -12.36
N ASN A 56 -14.10 10.04 -13.28
CA ASN A 56 -12.94 10.68 -13.88
C ASN A 56 -11.91 11.15 -12.83
N GLN A 57 -11.83 10.43 -11.70
CA GLN A 57 -10.90 10.73 -10.62
C GLN A 57 -9.97 9.56 -10.29
N TYR A 58 -8.83 9.92 -9.70
CA TYR A 58 -8.02 8.97 -8.95
C TYR A 58 -8.58 8.87 -7.52
N VAL A 59 -9.00 7.67 -7.15
CA VAL A 59 -9.48 7.35 -5.81
C VAL A 59 -8.35 6.65 -5.08
N SER A 60 -7.72 7.35 -4.14
CA SER A 60 -6.70 6.79 -3.27
C SER A 60 -7.28 6.53 -1.89
N GLU A 61 -7.17 5.30 -1.41
CA GLU A 61 -7.49 4.95 -0.02
C GLU A 61 -6.21 4.65 0.78
N SER A 62 -6.26 4.90 2.08
CA SER A 62 -5.21 4.49 3.01
C SER A 62 -5.83 3.85 4.24
N SER A 63 -5.79 2.52 4.28
CA SER A 63 -6.37 1.76 5.39
C SER A 63 -5.78 2.07 6.78
N PHE A 64 -4.57 2.63 6.87
CA PHE A 64 -3.86 2.97 8.12
C PHE A 64 -2.98 4.21 7.94
N ASN A 65 -3.08 5.18 8.84
CA ASN A 65 -2.20 6.35 8.88
C ASN A 65 -1.21 6.26 10.05
N VAL A 66 -0.53 5.12 10.20
CA VAL A 66 0.46 4.93 11.27
C VAL A 66 1.85 5.29 10.73
N GLY A 67 2.52 6.20 11.42
CA GLY A 67 3.90 6.56 11.12
C GLY A 67 4.86 5.37 11.33
N HIS A 68 6.00 5.38 10.63
CA HIS A 68 7.00 4.30 10.63
C HIS A 68 7.45 3.75 12.00
N LYS A 69 7.20 4.49 13.10
CA LYS A 69 7.68 4.14 14.44
C LYS A 69 6.71 3.32 15.28
N GLY A 70 5.40 3.33 15.00
CA GLY A 70 4.41 2.70 15.88
C GLY A 70 4.14 1.22 15.62
N ILE A 71 4.62 0.69 14.49
CA ILE A 71 4.29 -0.67 14.05
C ILE A 71 5.03 -1.75 14.86
N PRO A 72 6.36 -1.68 15.05
CA PRO A 72 7.06 -2.65 15.90
C PRO A 72 6.47 -2.68 17.30
N ASP A 73 6.18 -1.51 17.88
CA ASP A 73 5.57 -1.40 19.21
C ASP A 73 4.21 -2.12 19.29
N VAL A 74 3.36 -2.00 18.25
CA VAL A 74 2.06 -2.70 18.19
C VAL A 74 2.26 -4.21 18.06
N VAL A 75 3.20 -4.67 17.22
CA VAL A 75 3.49 -6.11 17.08
C VAL A 75 4.02 -6.70 18.38
N GLU A 76 5.01 -6.06 19.01
CA GLU A 76 5.53 -6.51 20.30
C GLU A 76 4.46 -6.51 21.39
N LYS A 77 3.53 -5.55 21.37
CA LYS A 77 2.39 -5.50 22.29
C LYS A 77 1.42 -6.65 22.08
N VAL A 78 1.11 -7.00 20.82
CA VAL A 78 0.14 -8.07 20.50
C VAL A 78 0.74 -9.46 20.72
N ASP A 79 1.97 -9.69 20.26
CA ASP A 79 2.66 -10.97 20.34
C ASP A 79 3.31 -11.23 21.71
N SER A 80 3.44 -10.18 22.55
CA SER A 80 4.17 -10.23 23.83
C SER A 80 5.64 -10.69 23.69
N GLN A 81 6.21 -10.57 22.49
CA GLN A 81 7.61 -10.90 22.19
C GLN A 81 8.40 -9.63 21.86
N LYS A 82 9.71 -9.67 22.12
CA LYS A 82 10.65 -8.62 21.73
C LYS A 82 11.28 -8.95 20.40
N TRP A 83 11.15 -8.03 19.45
CA TRP A 83 11.62 -8.21 18.10
C TRP A 83 12.90 -7.41 17.86
N THR A 84 13.88 -8.03 17.21
CA THR A 84 15.10 -7.30 16.82
C THR A 84 14.83 -6.49 15.55
N VAL A 85 14.81 -5.17 15.67
CA VAL A 85 14.64 -4.26 14.53
C VAL A 85 15.98 -4.06 13.82
N LYS A 86 16.06 -4.49 12.56
CA LYS A 86 17.20 -4.20 11.68
C LYS A 86 16.90 -3.03 10.76
N TYR A 87 17.68 -1.97 10.89
CA TYR A 87 17.66 -0.85 9.97
C TYR A 87 18.46 -1.19 8.71
N VAL A 88 17.90 -0.86 7.55
CA VAL A 88 18.57 -0.99 6.24
C VAL A 88 18.33 0.28 5.44
N THR A 89 19.28 0.63 4.60
CA THR A 89 19.22 1.80 3.72
C THR A 89 18.56 1.46 2.38
N SER A 90 18.02 2.48 1.71
CA SER A 90 17.51 2.35 0.33
C SER A 90 18.58 1.79 -0.60
N GLU A 91 19.81 2.28 -0.48
CA GLU A 91 20.96 1.88 -1.29
C GLU A 91 21.26 0.37 -1.15
N GLU A 92 21.27 -0.14 0.08
CA GLU A 92 21.50 -1.56 0.35
C GLU A 92 20.38 -2.44 -0.21
N VAL A 93 19.12 -2.02 -0.05
CA VAL A 93 17.95 -2.76 -0.56
C VAL A 93 17.96 -2.80 -2.09
N ILE A 94 18.23 -1.67 -2.75
CA ILE A 94 18.35 -1.59 -4.21
C ILE A 94 19.51 -2.46 -4.71
N ALA A 95 20.68 -2.36 -4.08
CA ALA A 95 21.84 -3.16 -4.45
C ALA A 95 21.55 -4.66 -4.30
N ASN A 96 20.83 -5.06 -3.24
CA ASN A 96 20.40 -6.44 -3.04
C ASN A 96 19.47 -6.92 -4.15
N GLY A 97 18.41 -6.17 -4.44
CA GLY A 97 17.44 -6.51 -5.48
C GLY A 97 18.09 -6.66 -6.86
N LYS A 98 18.93 -5.69 -7.25
CA LYS A 98 19.67 -5.74 -8.53
C LYS A 98 20.59 -6.95 -8.62
N ARG A 99 21.32 -7.26 -7.55
CA ARG A 99 22.25 -8.41 -7.51
C ARG A 99 21.51 -9.73 -7.67
N ARG A 100 20.38 -9.90 -6.97
CA ARG A 100 19.56 -11.12 -7.06
C ARG A 100 18.99 -11.29 -8.47
N LEU A 101 18.47 -10.22 -9.07
CA LEU A 101 17.98 -10.25 -10.44
C LEU A 101 19.07 -10.60 -11.46
N ALA A 102 20.27 -10.02 -11.31
CA ALA A 102 21.41 -10.36 -12.17
C ALA A 102 21.84 -11.83 -12.06
N ALA A 103 21.59 -12.46 -10.90
CA ALA A 103 21.83 -13.88 -10.67
C ALA A 103 20.64 -14.79 -11.09
N GLY A 104 19.59 -14.24 -11.70
CA GLY A 104 18.39 -14.98 -12.09
C GLY A 104 17.39 -15.25 -10.94
N ASP A 105 17.65 -14.74 -9.74
CA ASP A 105 16.70 -14.77 -8.63
C ASP A 105 15.71 -13.60 -8.76
N PHE A 106 14.55 -13.89 -9.35
CA PHE A 106 13.48 -12.92 -9.56
C PHE A 106 12.83 -12.41 -8.27
N ALA A 107 13.04 -13.06 -7.12
CA ALA A 107 12.61 -12.51 -5.85
C ALA A 107 13.39 -11.23 -5.47
N GLY A 108 14.44 -10.84 -6.21
CA GLY A 108 15.03 -9.50 -6.13
C GLY A 108 14.09 -8.34 -6.50
N ILE A 109 13.01 -8.60 -7.25
CA ILE A 109 11.96 -7.58 -7.52
C ILE A 109 11.33 -7.07 -6.22
N ILE A 110 11.17 -7.94 -5.23
CA ILE A 110 10.58 -7.64 -3.92
C ILE A 110 11.37 -6.56 -3.20
N ASP A 111 12.70 -6.65 -3.24
CA ASP A 111 13.59 -5.66 -2.64
C ASP A 111 13.41 -4.30 -3.35
N LEU A 112 13.35 -4.29 -4.68
CA LEU A 112 13.15 -3.05 -5.46
C LEU A 112 11.77 -2.44 -5.22
N THR A 113 10.72 -3.26 -5.14
CA THR A 113 9.36 -2.80 -4.83
C THR A 113 9.29 -2.24 -3.41
N ARG A 114 9.93 -2.89 -2.44
CA ARG A 114 10.03 -2.41 -1.05
C ARG A 114 10.71 -1.03 -1.00
N ASP A 115 11.81 -0.84 -1.71
CA ASP A 115 12.48 0.46 -1.77
C ASP A 115 11.64 1.52 -2.48
N GLY A 116 11.02 1.19 -3.62
CA GLY A 116 10.13 2.13 -4.31
C GLY A 116 8.98 2.60 -3.43
N ALA A 117 8.37 1.66 -2.68
CA ALA A 117 7.24 1.94 -1.81
C ALA A 117 7.63 2.74 -0.55
N PHE A 118 8.74 2.39 0.11
CA PHE A 118 9.06 2.87 1.47
C PHE A 118 10.41 3.55 1.61
N GLY A 119 11.26 3.48 0.59
CA GLY A 119 12.54 4.17 0.52
C GLY A 119 12.36 5.65 0.16
N LYS A 120 13.44 6.25 -0.34
CA LYS A 120 13.52 7.71 -0.60
C LYS A 120 12.45 8.26 -1.54
N GLN A 121 11.92 7.43 -2.44
CA GLN A 121 10.91 7.85 -3.41
C GLN A 121 9.50 7.90 -2.82
N VAL A 122 9.27 7.20 -1.71
CA VAL A 122 8.00 7.20 -0.95
C VAL A 122 6.77 6.95 -1.85
N LEU A 123 6.88 6.13 -2.90
CA LEU A 123 5.81 5.92 -3.89
C LEU A 123 4.60 5.18 -3.30
N GLY A 124 4.75 4.58 -2.12
CA GLY A 124 3.66 3.94 -1.38
C GLY A 124 2.84 4.90 -0.52
N ASP A 125 3.16 6.20 -0.49
CA ASP A 125 2.44 7.20 0.30
C ASP A 125 1.50 8.03 -0.59
N SER A 126 0.20 7.71 -0.51
CA SER A 126 -0.84 8.44 -1.24
C SER A 126 -1.33 9.70 -0.53
N ARG A 127 -0.89 9.99 0.70
CA ARG A 127 -1.36 11.17 1.47
C ARG A 127 -1.15 12.50 0.74
N PRO A 128 -0.03 12.75 0.03
CA PRO A 128 0.15 13.98 -0.74
C PRO A 128 -0.89 14.21 -1.84
N TYR A 129 -1.56 13.14 -2.29
CA TYR A 129 -2.55 13.17 -3.37
C TYR A 129 -4.00 13.21 -2.86
N GLY A 130 -4.19 13.25 -1.53
CA GLY A 130 -5.51 13.22 -0.89
C GLY A 130 -6.04 11.79 -0.71
N LEU A 131 -6.70 11.58 0.42
CA LEU A 131 -7.29 10.29 0.80
C LEU A 131 -8.81 10.36 0.73
N TRP A 132 -9.42 9.30 0.23
CA TRP A 132 -10.87 9.18 0.05
C TRP A 132 -11.56 8.44 1.19
N ASP A 133 -10.82 8.01 2.22
CA ASP A 133 -11.35 7.18 3.31
C ASP A 133 -12.59 7.82 3.98
N ASP A 134 -12.49 9.10 4.38
CA ASP A 134 -13.62 9.79 5.01
C ASP A 134 -14.77 10.08 4.01
N LYS A 135 -14.46 10.34 2.73
CA LYS A 135 -15.46 10.65 1.69
C LYS A 135 -16.30 9.43 1.31
N LEU A 136 -15.67 8.27 1.29
CA LEU A 136 -16.29 6.99 0.95
C LEU A 136 -16.85 6.28 2.19
N GLY A 137 -16.86 6.93 3.35
CA GLY A 137 -17.36 6.36 4.60
C GLY A 137 -16.60 5.11 5.06
N LEU A 138 -15.33 4.95 4.64
CA LEU A 138 -14.56 3.76 4.95
C LEU A 138 -14.25 3.71 6.46
N PRO A 139 -14.39 2.54 7.11
CA PRO A 139 -14.15 2.41 8.53
C PRO A 139 -12.68 2.68 8.84
N LYS A 140 -12.45 3.48 9.88
CA LYS A 140 -11.12 3.64 10.45
C LYS A 140 -10.71 2.31 11.07
N LYS A 141 -9.59 1.75 10.59
CA LYS A 141 -9.14 0.43 11.03
C LYS A 141 -8.25 0.55 12.25
N ASP A 142 -8.46 -0.36 13.21
CA ASP A 142 -7.61 -0.54 14.38
C ASP A 142 -6.40 -1.42 14.01
N ILE A 143 -5.21 -0.87 14.19
CA ILE A 143 -3.96 -1.57 13.89
C ILE A 143 -3.66 -2.68 14.91
N GLU A 144 -4.16 -2.61 16.14
CA GLU A 144 -3.96 -3.70 17.09
C GLU A 144 -4.80 -4.92 16.70
N GLN A 145 -6.06 -4.70 16.35
CA GLN A 145 -6.93 -5.77 15.85
C GLN A 145 -6.39 -6.37 14.55
N ALA A 146 -5.90 -5.53 13.64
CA ALA A 146 -5.22 -5.95 12.41
C ALA A 146 -4.12 -6.98 12.63
N VAL A 147 -3.28 -6.73 13.64
CA VAL A 147 -2.13 -7.58 13.96
C VAL A 147 -2.59 -8.88 14.61
N ARG A 148 -3.61 -8.83 15.47
CA ARG A 148 -4.22 -10.02 16.09
C ARG A 148 -4.83 -11.00 15.08
N ASP A 149 -5.37 -10.50 13.97
CA ASP A 149 -6.02 -11.37 12.98
C ASP A 149 -5.02 -12.18 12.13
N VAL A 150 -3.71 -11.88 12.21
CA VAL A 150 -2.67 -12.49 11.36
C VAL A 150 -1.60 -13.25 12.15
N LEU A 151 -1.41 -12.93 13.42
CA LEU A 151 -0.59 -13.70 14.35
C LEU A 151 -1.37 -14.90 14.90
#